data_AF-W6RBR1-F1
#
_entry.id   AF-W6RBR1-F1
#
_cell.length_a   1.000
_cell.length_b   1.000
_cell.length_c   1.000
_cell.angle_alpha   90.00
_cell.angle_beta   90.00
_cell.angle_gamma   90.00
#
_symmetry.space_group_name_H-M   'P 1'
#
loop_
_entity.id
_entity.type
_entity.pdbx_description
1 polymer ?
#
loop_
_entity_poly.entity_id
_entity_poly.type
_entity_poly.pdbx_seq_one_letter_code
_entity_poly.pdbx_strand_id
1 'polypeptide(L)'
;MLRDADGGYDGSDELRQQLIKHVRTEIGPIAAPDSIQFAPGLPKTRSGRIMRRILRKIAEEDFGSLGDTSTLADPTVVDDLIANRQAIRI
;
A
#
# COMPACT_ATOMS: atom_id res chain seq x y z
N MET A 1 11.07 -13.36 15.55
CA MET A 1 11.29 -13.75 14.15
C MET A 1 10.27 -12.97 13.33
N LEU A 2 10.56 -11.91 12.57
CA LEU A 2 11.70 -11.00 12.41
C LEU A 2 11.08 -9.59 12.43
N ARG A 3 11.69 -8.65 13.17
CA ARG A 3 11.31 -7.23 13.19
C ARG A 3 12.39 -6.48 12.42
N ASP A 4 12.11 -6.13 11.17
CA ASP A 4 12.88 -5.13 10.45
C ASP A 4 12.08 -3.83 10.40
N ALA A 5 12.76 -2.70 10.55
CA ALA A 5 12.21 -1.40 10.91
C ALA A 5 11.33 -0.72 9.83
N ASP A 6 11.05 -1.42 8.72
CA ASP A 6 10.10 -1.04 7.67
C ASP A 6 9.33 -2.31 7.25
N GLY A 7 8.48 -2.81 8.15
CA GLY A 7 7.86 -4.14 8.10
C GLY A 7 7.11 -4.50 6.82
N GLY A 8 7.84 -5.01 5.83
CA GLY A 8 7.28 -5.81 4.74
C GLY A 8 6.94 -7.20 5.26
N TYR A 9 5.67 -7.58 5.16
CA TYR A 9 5.22 -8.96 5.41
C TYR A 9 5.20 -9.71 4.08
N ASP A 10 5.65 -10.96 4.09
CA ASP A 10 5.35 -11.95 3.06
C ASP A 10 3.85 -12.24 3.12
N GLY A 11 3.09 -11.47 2.34
CA GLY A 11 1.64 -11.42 2.40
C GLY A 11 0.96 -12.75 2.10
N SER A 12 0.84 -13.62 3.10
CA SER A 12 0.13 -14.89 2.99
C SER A 12 -1.38 -14.66 2.79
N ASP A 13 -2.04 -15.63 2.16
CA ASP A 13 -3.50 -15.54 1.95
C ASP A 13 -4.26 -15.57 3.29
N GLU A 14 -3.75 -16.31 4.28
CA GLU A 14 -4.31 -16.34 5.62
C GLU A 14 -4.26 -14.96 6.28
N LEU A 15 -3.13 -14.25 6.19
CA LEU A 15 -3.00 -12.91 6.74
C LEU A 15 -3.94 -11.93 6.03
N ARG A 16 -4.06 -12.02 4.70
CA ARG A 16 -5.02 -11.22 3.93
C ARG A 16 -6.45 -11.42 4.42
N GLN A 17 -6.89 -12.67 4.57
CA GLN A 17 -8.24 -12.99 5.04
C GLN A 17 -8.48 -12.49 6.48
N GLN A 18 -7.47 -12.60 7.35
CA GLN A 18 -7.54 -12.09 8.72
C GLN A 18 -7.71 -10.57 8.75
N LEU A 19 -6.98 -9.82 7.93
CA LEU A 19 -7.09 -8.36 7.84
C LEU A 19 -8.47 -7.92 7.33
N ILE A 20 -8.99 -8.57 6.28
CA ILE A 20 -10.33 -8.28 5.75
C ILE A 20 -11.39 -8.55 6.83
N LYS A 21 -11.30 -9.70 7.51
CA LYS A 21 -12.22 -10.06 8.60
C LYS A 21 -12.14 -9.04 9.73
N HIS A 22 -10.95 -8.61 10.11
CA HIS A 22 -10.75 -7.62 11.17
C HIS A 22 -11.45 -6.30 10.83
N VAL A 23 -11.21 -5.73 9.64
CA VAL A 23 -11.88 -4.48 9.22
C VAL A 23 -13.40 -4.63 9.18
N ARG A 24 -13.89 -5.78 8.69
CA ARG A 24 -15.31 -6.08 8.65
C ARG A 24 -15.94 -6.17 10.05
N THR A 25 -15.20 -6.66 11.04
CA THR A 25 -15.66 -6.74 12.44
C THR A 25 -15.62 -5.38 13.13
N GLU A 26 -14.55 -4.59 12.95
CA GLU A 26 -14.36 -3.33 13.67
C GLU A 26 -15.20 -2.17 13.10
N ILE A 27 -15.39 -2.12 11.78
CA ILE A 27 -16.05 -0.99 11.10
C ILE A 27 -17.36 -1.44 10.43
N GLY A 28 -17.38 -2.63 9.84
CA GLY A 28 -18.55 -3.21 9.20
C GLY A 28 -18.31 -3.64 7.75
N PRO A 29 -19.28 -4.34 7.13
CA PRO A 29 -19.13 -4.89 5.78
C PRO A 29 -18.82 -3.86 4.69
N ILE A 30 -19.33 -2.62 4.83
CA ILE A 30 -19.12 -1.55 3.85
C ILE A 30 -17.66 -1.03 3.80
N ALA A 31 -16.88 -1.27 4.85
CA ALA A 31 -15.49 -0.82 4.95
C ALA A 31 -14.47 -1.93 4.64
N ALA A 32 -14.93 -3.15 4.36
CA ALA A 32 -14.05 -4.25 4.02
C ALA A 32 -13.26 -3.91 2.73
N PRO A 33 -11.92 -4.00 2.73
CA PRO A 33 -11.14 -3.70 1.54
C PRO A 33 -11.38 -4.74 0.44
N ASP A 34 -11.61 -4.28 -0.79
CA ASP A 34 -11.73 -5.18 -1.96
C ASP A 34 -10.38 -5.80 -2.35
N SER A 35 -9.28 -5.10 -2.06
CA SER A 35 -7.92 -5.53 -2.35
C SER A 35 -6.96 -5.09 -1.25
N ILE A 36 -5.94 -5.91 -1.01
CA ILE A 36 -4.83 -5.63 -0.08
C ILE A 36 -3.51 -5.85 -0.85
N GLN A 37 -2.67 -4.82 -0.92
CA GLN A 37 -1.32 -4.95 -1.47
C GLN A 37 -0.33 -4.95 -0.32
N PHE A 38 0.40 -6.07 -0.19
CA PHE A 38 1.58 -6.10 0.67
C PHE A 38 2.74 -5.47 -0.09
N ALA A 39 3.50 -4.62 0.59
CA ALA A 39 4.59 -3.87 0.01
C ALA A 39 5.77 -3.85 0.98
N PRO A 40 7.03 -3.84 0.48
CA PRO A 40 8.21 -3.72 1.31
C PRO A 40 8.30 -2.35 1.99
N GLY A 41 7.60 -1.34 1.46
CA GLY A 41 7.60 0.01 2.01
C GLY A 41 6.41 0.84 1.53
N LEU A 42 6.27 2.02 2.12
CA LEU A 42 5.28 3.03 1.72
C LEU A 42 6.02 4.28 1.23
N PRO A 43 5.44 5.04 0.26
CA PRO A 43 6.02 6.29 -0.18
C PRO A 43 5.92 7.31 0.95
N LYS A 44 7.03 7.52 1.66
CA LYS A 44 7.15 8.45 2.78
C LYS A 44 8.05 9.61 2.39
N THR A 45 7.71 10.82 2.85
CA THR A 45 8.62 11.97 2.77
C THR A 45 9.83 11.76 3.68
N ARG A 46 10.89 12.57 3.52
CA ARG A 46 12.03 12.60 4.47
C ARG A 46 11.63 12.89 5.93
N SER A 47 10.46 13.50 6.14
CA SER A 47 9.86 13.72 7.47
C SER A 47 8.95 12.58 7.94
N GLY A 48 8.85 11.49 7.18
CA GLY A 48 8.06 10.29 7.52
C GLY A 48 6.58 10.35 7.15
N ARG A 49 6.10 11.44 6.52
CA ARG A 49 4.68 11.56 6.11
C ARG A 49 4.40 10.64 4.93
N ILE A 50 3.39 9.78 5.05
CA ILE A 50 2.93 8.94 3.93
C ILE A 50 2.28 9.81 2.85
N MET A 51 2.79 9.73 1.63
CA MET A 51 2.27 10.42 0.45
C MET A 51 1.13 9.62 -0.18
N ARG A 52 -0.02 9.54 0.52
CA ARG A 52 -1.20 8.78 0.10
C ARG A 52 -1.71 9.10 -1.31
N ARG A 53 -1.42 10.31 -1.83
CA ARG A 53 -1.78 10.68 -3.21
C ARG A 53 -1.11 9.78 -4.27
N ILE A 54 0.13 9.35 -4.01
CA ILE A 54 0.87 8.44 -4.90
C ILE A 54 0.19 7.08 -4.90
N LEU A 55 -0.10 6.53 -3.71
CA LEU A 55 -0.83 5.27 -3.56
C LEU A 55 -2.19 5.29 -4.29
N ARG A 56 -2.92 6.40 -4.19
CA ARG A 56 -4.18 6.60 -4.92
C ARG A 56 -3.97 6.52 -6.43
N LYS A 57 -2.98 7.24 -6.96
CA LYS A 57 -2.70 7.25 -8.40
C LYS A 57 -2.27 5.89 -8.94
N ILE A 58 -1.51 5.12 -8.14
CA ILE A 58 -1.15 3.75 -8.46
C ILE A 58 -2.40 2.85 -8.52
N ALA A 59 -3.32 2.99 -7.55
CA ALA A 59 -4.58 2.25 -7.54
C ALA A 59 -5.54 2.66 -8.68
N GLU A 60 -5.47 3.91 -9.15
CA GLU A 60 -6.22 4.44 -10.30
C GLU A 60 -5.58 4.07 -11.66
N GLU A 61 -4.45 3.37 -11.69
CA GLU A 61 -3.64 3.08 -12.89
C GLU A 61 -3.16 4.34 -13.67
N ASP A 62 -3.08 5.49 -12.99
CA ASP A 62 -2.67 6.79 -13.57
C ASP A 62 -1.24 7.15 -13.12
N PHE A 63 -0.25 6.44 -13.68
CA PHE A 63 1.17 6.61 -13.31
C PHE A 63 1.83 7.85 -13.90
N GLY A 64 1.26 8.44 -14.96
CA GLY A 64 1.77 9.67 -15.57
C GLY A 64 1.56 10.91 -14.71
N SER A 65 0.61 10.85 -13.77
CA SER A 65 0.15 11.99 -12.97
C SER A 65 0.56 11.90 -11.50
N LEU A 66 1.74 11.33 -11.21
CA LEU A 66 2.27 11.16 -9.86
C LEU A 66 2.74 12.45 -9.20
N GLY A 67 2.72 13.60 -9.87
CA GLY A 67 3.10 14.92 -9.32
C GLY A 67 4.51 14.97 -8.74
N ASP A 68 4.78 15.92 -7.84
CA ASP A 68 6.11 16.12 -7.26
C ASP A 68 6.51 15.01 -6.24
N THR A 69 7.53 14.24 -6.60
CA THR A 69 8.11 13.14 -5.80
C THR A 69 9.46 13.50 -5.18
N SER A 70 9.96 14.73 -5.35
CA SER A 70 11.29 15.17 -4.89
C SER A 70 11.49 15.09 -3.37
N THR A 71 10.39 15.06 -2.61
CA THR A 71 10.40 15.01 -1.14
C THR A 71 10.40 13.60 -0.56
N LEU A 72 10.29 12.55 -1.41
CA LEU A 72 10.37 11.16 -0.98
C LEU A 72 11.74 10.88 -0.34
N ALA A 73 11.70 10.11 0.76
CA ALA A 73 12.91 9.58 1.37
C ALA A 73 13.55 8.53 0.46
N ASP A 74 12.70 7.70 -0.13
CA ASP A 74 13.08 6.68 -1.10
C ASP A 74 12.11 6.69 -2.30
N PRO A 75 12.54 7.15 -3.49
CA PRO A 75 11.74 7.11 -4.69
C PRO A 75 11.50 5.70 -5.26
N THR A 76 12.40 4.73 -5.02
CA THR A 76 12.31 3.40 -5.69
C THR A 76 11.11 2.59 -5.21
N VAL A 77 10.61 2.86 -4.00
CA VAL A 77 9.38 2.26 -3.47
C VAL A 77 8.18 2.47 -4.40
N VAL A 78 8.16 3.55 -5.19
CA VAL A 78 7.07 3.83 -6.13
C VAL A 78 7.07 2.82 -7.28
N ASP A 79 8.24 2.49 -7.81
CA ASP A 79 8.39 1.52 -8.88
C ASP A 79 7.97 0.12 -8.41
N ASP A 80 8.38 -0.27 -7.20
CA ASP A 80 7.98 -1.54 -6.58
C ASP A 80 6.47 -1.65 -6.41
N LEU A 81 5.82 -0.56 -5.99
CA LEU A 81 4.37 -0.50 -5.80
C LEU A 81 3.62 -0.61 -7.12
N ILE A 82 4.14 -0.01 -8.20
CA ILE A 82 3.57 -0.11 -9.55
C ILE A 82 3.73 -1.53 -10.11
N ALA A 83 4.93 -2.10 -9.99
CA ALA A 83 5.26 -3.43 -10.50
C ALA A 83 4.44 -4.54 -9.83
N ASN A 84 4.19 -4.42 -8.52
CA ASN A 84 3.46 -5.42 -7.72
C ASN A 84 2.02 -5.03 -7.42
N ARG A 85 1.46 -4.06 -8.17
CA ARG A 85 0.10 -3.57 -7.94
C ARG A 85 -0.92 -4.70 -7.99
N GLN A 86 -1.88 -4.66 -7.08
CA GLN A 86 -3.01 -5.58 -7.11
C GLN A 86 -4.14 -4.92 -7.89
N ALA A 87 -4.61 -5.57 -8.96
CA ALA A 87 -5.72 -5.07 -9.74
C ALA A 87 -6.97 -4.98 -8.84
N ILE A 88 -7.57 -3.80 -8.75
CA ILE A 88 -8.91 -3.64 -8.17
C ILE A 88 -9.88 -4.03 -9.27
N ARG A 89 -10.62 -5.13 -9.09
CA ARG A 89 -11.78 -5.43 -9.94
C ARG A 89 -12.91 -4.52 -9.49
N ILE A 90 -13.04 -3.37 -10.16
CA ILE A 90 -14.20 -2.48 -10.02
C ILE A 90 -15.30 -3.00 -10.96
#